data_AF-A0A2W7CRK0-F1
#
_entry.id   AF-A0A2W7CRK0-F1
#
_cell.length_a   1.000
_cell.length_b   1.000
_cell.length_c   1.000
_cell.angle_alpha   90.00
_cell.angle_beta   90.00
_cell.angle_gamma   90.00
#
_symmetry.space_group_name_H-M   'P 1'
#
loop_
_entity.id
_entity.type
_entity.pdbx_description
1 polymer ?
#
loop_
_entity_poly.entity_id
_entity_poly.type
_entity_poly.pdbx_seq_one_letter_code
_entity_poly.pdbx_strand_id
1 'polypeptide(L)' 'MSSKVRIGINGFGRIGRMVFRAAMVRDDIDIVAVNDLLPTDPSRLSVEI' A
#
# COMPACT_ATOMS: atom_id res chain seq x y z
N MET A 1 -13.67 19.05 7.45
CA MET A 1 -12.76 17.93 7.13
C MET A 1 -13.25 17.25 5.87
N SER A 2 -12.44 17.15 4.82
CA SER A 2 -12.71 16.14 3.79
C SER A 2 -12.24 14.79 4.35
N SER A 3 -13.14 13.82 4.50
CA SER A 3 -12.79 12.48 4.96
C SER A 3 -11.96 11.79 3.87
N LYS A 4 -10.74 11.36 4.19
CA LYS A 4 -9.90 10.58 3.28
C LYS A 4 -10.62 9.29 2.89
N VAL A 5 -10.45 8.87 1.64
CA VAL A 5 -10.96 7.59 1.14
C VAL A 5 -10.08 6.48 1.67
N ARG A 6 -10.69 5.54 2.40
CA ARG A 6 -9.98 4.42 3.04
C ARG A 6 -9.99 3.21 2.13
N ILE A 7 -8.82 2.68 1.79
CA ILE A 7 -8.68 1.55 0.87
C ILE A 7 -7.81 0.44 1.45
N GLY A 8 -8.15 -0.80 1.11
CA GLY A 8 -7.31 -1.97 1.37
C GLY A 8 -6.70 -2.48 0.06
N ILE A 9 -5.49 -3.05 0.12
CA ILE A 9 -4.85 -3.73 -1.00
C ILE A 9 -4.91 -5.25 -0.78
N ASN A 10 -5.46 -5.99 -1.74
CA ASN A 10 -5.38 -7.45 -1.77
C ASN A 10 -4.45 -7.87 -2.92
N GLY A 11 -3.27 -8.38 -2.58
CA GLY A 11 -2.17 -8.68 -3.47
C GLY A 11 -1.13 -7.54 -3.52
N PHE A 12 -0.07 -7.66 -2.73
CA PHE A 12 1.09 -6.77 -2.65
C PHE A 12 2.23 -7.15 -3.59
N GLY A 13 1.86 -7.65 -4.77
CA GLY A 13 2.76 -7.88 -5.90
C GLY A 13 3.19 -6.57 -6.59
N ARG A 14 3.51 -6.65 -7.89
CA ARG A 14 3.98 -5.49 -8.67
C ARG A 14 2.98 -4.32 -8.66
N ILE A 15 1.70 -4.60 -8.91
CA ILE A 15 0.65 -3.57 -8.96
C ILE A 15 0.34 -3.04 -7.56
N GLY A 16 0.17 -3.91 -6.57
CA GLY A 16 -0.12 -3.50 -5.19
C GLY A 16 0.93 -2.52 -4.64
N ARG A 17 2.22 -2.77 -4.92
CA ARG A 17 3.30 -1.83 -4.53
C ARG A 17 3.27 -0.51 -5.29
N MET A 18 2.89 -0.50 -6.58
CA MET A 18 2.75 0.75 -7.35
C MET A 18 1.56 1.57 -6.86
N VAL A 19 0.43 0.92 -6.56
CA VAL A 19 -0.76 1.56 -5.98
C VAL A 19 -0.43 2.16 -4.62
N PHE A 20 0.25 1.41 -3.75
CA PHE A 20 0.70 1.89 -2.45
C PHE A 20 1.61 3.13 -2.58
N ARG A 21 2.62 3.09 -3.45
CA ARG A 21 3.49 4.24 -3.73
C ARG A 21 2.73 5.46 -4.24
N ALA A 22 1.77 5.28 -5.14
CA ALA A 22 0.95 6.37 -5.66
C ALA A 22 0.01 6.96 -4.58
N ALA A 23 -0.49 6.12 -3.66
CA ALA A 23 -1.34 6.56 -2.56
C ALA A 23 -0.58 7.41 -1.53
N MET A 24 0.72 7.16 -1.31
CA MET A 24 1.53 7.91 -0.33
C MET A 24 1.69 9.41 -0.64
N VAL A 25 1.57 9.80 -1.90
CA VAL A 25 1.67 11.21 -2.33
C VAL A 25 0.31 11.88 -2.49
N ARG A 26 -0.76 11.19 -2.10
CA ARG A 26 -2.15 11.67 -2.21
C ARG A 26 -2.72 11.94 -0.83
N ASP A 27 -3.13 13.19 -0.60
CA ASP A 27 -3.71 13.59 0.70
C ASP A 27 -5.14 13.09 0.89
N ASP A 28 -5.80 12.63 -0.16
CA ASP A 28 -7.19 12.16 -0.16
C ASP A 28 -7.34 10.64 0.03
N ILE A 29 -6.24 9.89 0.15
CA ILE A 29 -6.24 8.43 0.29
C ILE A 29 -5.60 8.02 1.62
N ASP A 30 -6.17 7.00 2.26
CA ASP A 30 -5.66 6.33 3.45
C ASP A 30 -5.63 4.81 3.20
N ILE A 31 -4.44 4.20 3.18
CA ILE A 31 -4.31 2.75 3.01
C ILE A 31 -4.39 2.11 4.39
N VAL A 32 -5.47 1.37 4.65
CA VAL A 32 -5.77 0.83 5.99
C VAL A 32 -5.36 -0.62 6.20
N ALA A 33 -5.14 -1.37 5.12
CA ALA A 33 -4.77 -2.77 5.18
C ALA A 33 -4.09 -3.23 3.89
N VAL A 34 -3.18 -4.18 4.03
CA VAL A 34 -2.59 -4.93 2.92
C VAL A 34 -2.70 -6.42 3.25
N ASN A 35 -3.30 -7.20 2.37
CA ASN A 35 -3.38 -8.65 2.45
C ASN A 35 -2.61 -9.27 1.29
N ASP A 36 -1.67 -10.17 1.56
CA ASP A 36 -0.92 -10.93 0.54
C ASP A 36 -0.73 -12.39 0.99
N LEU A 37 -0.45 -13.29 0.06
CA LEU A 37 -0.25 -14.73 0.32
C LEU A 37 1.22 -15.09 0.49
N LEU A 38 2.13 -14.23 0.02
CA LEU A 38 3.56 -14.42 0.15
C LEU A 38 4.06 -13.60 1.33
N PRO A 39 4.92 -14.17 2.19
CA PRO A 39 5.62 -13.37 3.17
C PRO A 39 6.40 -12.27 2.43
N THR A 40 6.24 -11.04 2.89
CA THR A 40 7.02 -9.89 2.43
C THR A 40 8.48 -10.16 2.78
N ASP A 41 9.22 -10.75 1.85
CA ASP A 41 10.66 -10.94 1.95
C ASP A 41 11.31 -9.56 2.14
N PRO A 42 11.83 -9.24 3.34
CA PRO A 42 12.43 -7.94 3.62
C PRO A 42 13.67 -7.71 2.75
N SER A 43 14.34 -8.77 2.29
CA SER A 43 15.51 -8.66 1.42
C SER A 43 15.18 -8.18 0.00
N ARG A 44 13.89 -8.14 -0.37
CA ARG A 44 13.39 -7.55 -1.62
C ARG A 44 12.56 -6.27 -1.41
N LEU A 45 12.45 -5.80 -0.17
CA LEU A 45 11.76 -4.57 0.22
C LEU A 45 12.77 -3.58 0.82
N SER A 46 13.58 -2.98 -0.04
CA SER A 46 14.03 -1.61 0.21
C SER A 46 12.79 -0.72 0.11
N VAL A 47 12.16 -0.45 1.24
CA VAL A 47 11.45 0.78 1.64
C VAL A 47 10.83 0.46 3.00
N GLU A 48 11.47 0.97 4.05
CA GLU A 48 10.84 1.17 5.36
C GLU A 48 9.80 2.29 5.22
N ILE A 49 8.56 1.98 5.56
CA ILE A 49 7.51 2.92 5.95
C ILE A 49 6.77 2.30 7.12
#